data_AF-A0A1D2REU6-F1
#
_entry.id   AF-A0A1D2REU6-F1
#
_cell.length_a   1.000
_cell.length_b   1.000
_cell.length_c   1.000
_cell.angle_alpha   90.00
_cell.angle_beta   90.00
_cell.angle_gamma   90.00
#
_symmetry.space_group_name_H-M   'P 1'
#
loop_
_entity.id
_entity.type
_entity.pdbx_description
1 polymer ?
#
loop_
_entity_poly.entity_id
_entity_poly.type
_entity_poly.pdbx_seq_one_letter_code
_entity_poly.pdbx_strand_id
1 'polypeptide(L)' 'MMMNVNLSNIRQEYVVDNAGHRTAVILPVEDYEELLADIHDLAVIAERREEPTITLEELKDQLKNEGLL' A
#
# COMPACT_ATOMS: atom_id res chain seq x y z
N MET A 1 -8.93 -1.98 11.30
CA MET A 1 -8.85 -0.97 10.23
C MET A 1 -8.96 -1.71 8.91
N MET A 2 -9.91 -1.34 8.04
CA MET A 2 -9.95 -1.89 6.69
C MET A 2 -8.87 -1.19 5.88
N MET A 3 -7.94 -1.98 5.34
CA MET A 3 -6.93 -1.52 4.38
C MET A 3 -7.61 -1.37 3.03
N ASN A 4 -7.53 -0.18 2.44
CA ASN A 4 -8.23 0.10 1.19
C ASN A 4 -7.28 0.79 0.23
N VAL A 5 -7.17 0.25 -0.98
CA VAL A 5 -6.48 0.88 -2.11
C VAL A 5 -7.42 1.91 -2.72
N ASN A 6 -6.93 3.10 -3.03
CA ASN A 6 -7.75 4.16 -3.62
C ASN A 6 -7.83 3.98 -5.14
N LEU A 7 -8.96 3.46 -5.62
CA LEU A 7 -9.20 3.25 -7.04
C LEU A 7 -9.95 4.42 -7.73
N SER A 8 -10.23 5.49 -6.99
CA SER A 8 -11.16 6.56 -7.42
C SER A 8 -10.66 7.37 -8.62
N ASN A 9 -9.33 7.41 -8.82
CA ASN A 9 -8.67 8.26 -9.82
C ASN A 9 -7.89 7.47 -10.87
N ILE A 10 -7.95 6.14 -10.86
CA ILE A 10 -7.24 5.31 -11.84
C ILE A 10 -7.96 5.40 -13.17
N ARG A 11 -7.26 5.87 -14.21
CA ARG A 11 -7.77 5.88 -15.58
C ARG A 11 -7.60 4.49 -16.15
N GLN A 12 -8.66 3.68 -16.14
CA GLN A 12 -8.60 2.30 -16.60
C GLN A 12 -9.43 2.05 -17.85
N GLU A 13 -8.91 1.21 -18.73
CA GLU A 13 -9.64 0.61 -19.83
C GLU A 13 -9.77 -0.89 -19.61
N TYR A 14 -10.86 -1.50 -20.06
CA TYR A 14 -11.09 -2.94 -19.90
C TYR A 14 -10.97 -3.67 -21.22
N VAL A 15 -10.25 -4.80 -21.21
CA VAL A 15 -10.30 -5.80 -22.27
C VAL A 15 -11.50 -6.70 -22.00
N VAL A 16 -12.37 -6.84 -22.98
CA VAL A 16 -13.64 -7.57 -22.86
C VAL A 16 -13.66 -8.72 -23.88
N ASP A 17 -14.10 -9.90 -23.45
CA ASP A 17 -14.25 -11.05 -24.33
C ASP A 17 -15.53 -10.96 -25.20
N ASN A 18 -15.72 -11.95 -26.08
CA ASN A 18 -16.87 -12.00 -26.99
C ASN A 18 -18.23 -12.19 -26.27
N ALA A 19 -18.22 -12.61 -25.00
CA ALA A 19 -19.41 -12.77 -24.17
C ALA A 19 -19.69 -11.52 -23.31
N GLY A 20 -18.84 -10.49 -23.37
CA GLY A 20 -18.99 -9.27 -22.60
C GLY A 20 -18.31 -9.29 -21.23
N HIS A 21 -17.52 -10.31 -20.89
CA HIS A 21 -16.81 -10.37 -19.62
C HIS A 21 -15.50 -9.59 -19.68
N ARG A 22 -15.22 -8.79 -18.66
CA ARG A 22 -13.92 -8.12 -18.47
C ARG A 22 -12.88 -9.18 -18.11
N THR A 23 -11.85 -9.33 -18.95
CA THR A 23 -10.81 -10.34 -18.77
C THR A 23 -9.46 -9.74 -18.40
N ALA A 24 -9.22 -8.47 -18.73
CA ALA A 24 -8.05 -7.73 -18.31
C ALA A 24 -8.35 -6.23 -18.16
N VAL A 25 -7.42 -5.52 -17.54
CA VAL A 25 -7.43 -4.07 -17.40
C VAL A 25 -6.14 -3.50 -17.97
N ILE A 26 -6.25 -2.37 -18.67
CA ILE A 26 -5.13 -1.57 -19.15
C ILE A 26 -5.08 -0.31 -18.30
N LEU A 27 -3.91 -0.03 -17.73
CA LEU A 27 -3.64 1.13 -16.89
C LEU A 27 -2.50 1.94 -17.53
N PRO A 28 -2.53 3.29 -17.44
CA PRO A 28 -1.33 4.11 -17.55
C PRO A 28 -0.25 3.57 -16.64
N VAL A 29 1.00 3.69 -17.06
CA VAL A 29 2.15 3.15 -16.31
C VAL A 29 2.22 3.81 -14.94
N GLU A 30 1.99 5.11 -14.87
CA GLU A 30 2.00 5.87 -13.63
C GLU A 30 0.94 5.35 -12.65
N ASP A 31 -0.30 5.13 -13.11
CA ASP A 31 -1.39 4.61 -12.29
C ASP A 31 -1.11 3.16 -11.82
N TYR A 32 -0.40 2.34 -12.62
CA TYR A 32 0.02 0.99 -12.23
C TYR A 32 1.12 1.01 -11.16
N GLU A 33 2.11 1.91 -11.29
CA GLU A 33 3.18 2.07 -10.32
C GLU A 33 2.64 2.58 -8.97
N GLU A 34 1.71 3.54 -8.98
CA GLU A 34 1.02 3.99 -7.76
C GLU A 34 0.23 2.84 -7.10
N LEU A 35 -0.48 2.03 -7.88
CA LEU A 35 -1.18 0.85 -7.36
C LEU A 35 -0.23 -0.15 -6.69
N LEU A 36 0.94 -0.40 -7.28
CA LEU A 36 1.95 -1.27 -6.68
C LEU A 36 2.50 -0.69 -5.37
N ALA A 37 2.72 0.62 -5.30
CA ALA A 37 3.17 1.30 -4.09
C ALA A 37 2.13 1.18 -2.96
N ASP A 38 0.84 1.42 -3.26
CA ASP A 38 -0.26 1.24 -2.31
C ASP A 38 -0.30 -0.20 -1.76
N ILE A 39 -0.18 -1.21 -2.64
CA ILE A 39 -0.18 -2.62 -2.23
C ILE A 39 1.02 -2.93 -1.34
N HIS A 40 2.19 -2.41 -1.67
CA HIS A 40 3.40 -2.58 -0.85
C HIS A 40 3.20 -2.01 0.55
N ASP A 41 2.65 -0.80 0.67
CA ASP A 41 2.41 -0.18 1.98
C ASP A 41 1.41 -0.99 2.81
N LEU A 42 0.36 -1.53 2.17
CA LEU A 42 -0.57 -2.43 2.85
C LEU A 42 0.09 -3.73 3.30
N ALA A 43 0.99 -4.30 2.51
CA ALA A 43 1.76 -5.49 2.88
C ALA A 43 2.65 -5.22 4.09
N VAL A 44 3.38 -4.10 4.10
CA VAL A 44 4.20 -3.68 5.25
C VAL A 44 3.35 -3.56 6.51
N ILE A 45 2.18 -2.90 6.45
CA ILE A 45 1.31 -2.79 7.63
C ILE A 45 0.82 -4.17 8.09
N ALA A 46 0.51 -5.09 7.16
CA ALA A 46 0.04 -6.42 7.49
C ALA A 46 1.13 -7.27 8.17
N GLU A 47 2.36 -7.21 7.67
CA GLU A 47 3.52 -7.88 8.26
C GLU A 47 3.80 -7.37 9.68
N ARG A 48 3.66 -6.06 9.88
CA ARG A 48 3.92 -5.40 11.17
C ARG A 48 2.76 -5.47 12.16
N ARG A 49 1.63 -6.08 11.79
CA ARG A 49 0.39 -6.05 12.60
C ARG A 49 0.53 -6.71 13.97
N GLU A 50 1.39 -7.73 14.06
CA GLU A 50 1.62 -8.50 15.29
C GLU A 50 2.93 -8.10 16.00
N GLU A 51 3.65 -7.11 15.47
CA GLU A 51 4.86 -6.62 16.13
C GLU A 51 4.52 -6.00 17.49
N PRO A 52 5.34 -6.27 18.53
CA PRO A 52 5.21 -5.58 19.81
C PRO A 52 5.32 -4.07 19.63
N THR A 53 4.44 -3.33 20.28
CA THR A 53 4.52 -1.87 20.33
C THR A 53 5.40 -1.41 21.49
N ILE A 54 6.06 -0.27 21.30
CA ILE A 54 6.76 0.44 22.36
C ILE A 54 6.11 1.80 22.59
N THR A 55 6.31 2.36 23.77
CA THR A 55 5.87 3.72 24.08
C THR A 55 6.71 4.76 23.33
N LEU A 56 6.15 5.95 23.13
CA LEU A 56 6.89 7.06 22.51
C LEU A 56 8.13 7.47 23.31
N GLU A 57 8.09 7.35 24.65
CA GLU A 57 9.25 7.69 25.50
C GLU A 57 10.37 6.66 25.35
N GLU A 58 10.05 5.36 25.33
CA GLU A 58 11.03 4.30 25.03
C GLU A 58 11.68 4.51 23.66
N LEU A 59 10.89 4.88 22.64
CA LEU A 59 11.41 5.20 21.31
C LEU A 59 12.37 6.39 21.34
N LYS A 60 12.03 7.48 22.04
CA LYS A 60 12.90 8.66 22.16
C LYS A 60 14.22 8.34 22.86
N ASP A 61 14.18 7.53 23.91
CA ASP A 61 15.38 7.15 24.63
C ASP A 61 16.30 6.27 23.78
N GLN A 62 15.74 5.35 22.99
CA GLN A 62 16.49 4.59 21.97
C GLN A 62 17.16 5.51 20.95
N LEU A 63 16.41 6.45 20.36
CA LEU A 63 16.95 7.37 19.35
C LEU A 63 18.07 8.27 19.88
N LYS A 64 17.96 8.78 21.12
CA LYS A 64 19.04 9.56 21.76
C LYS A 64 20.28 8.71 22.00
N ASN A 65 20.11 7.46 22.44
CA ASN A 65 21.23 6.54 22.65
C ASN A 65 21.95 6.18 21.35
N GLU A 66 21.23 6.15 20.23
CA GLU A 66 21.78 5.96 18.89
C GLU A 66 22.35 7.26 18.27
N GLY A 67 22.19 8.41 18.93
CA GLY A 67 22.64 9.71 18.43
C GLY A 67 21.81 10.25 17.26
N LEU A 68 20.60 9.74 17.07
CA LEU A 68 19.65 10.13 16.02
C LEU A 68 18.68 11.24 16.47
N LEU A 69 18.68 11.58 17.77
CA LEU A 69 17.84 12.61 18.38
C LEU A 69 18.60 13.43 19.44
#